data_AF-A0A1B6DS31-F1
#
_entry.id   AF-A0A1B6DS31-F1
#
_cell.length_a   1.000
_cell.length_b   1.000
_cell.length_c   1.000
_cell.angle_alpha   90.00
_cell.angle_beta   90.00
_cell.angle_gamma   90.00
#
_symmetry.space_group_name_H-M   'P 1'
#
loop_
_entity.id
_entity.type
_entity.pdbx_description
1 polymer ?
#
loop_
_entity_poly.entity_id
_entity_poly.type
_entity_poly.pdbx_seq_one_letter_code
_entity_poly.pdbx_strand_id
1 'polypeptide(L)'
;MEDWVKAKYKSNGQLVVFPLLIDDKMNPIMNEVDIIQDSNLNKNIKLYCEMIFEEHEDTLMTLFRQGTADIDIKLCSQMANLCNETTPDEEYEFEREDL
;
A
#
# COMPACT_ATOMS: atom_id res chain seq x y z
N MET A 1 7.38 3.96 -18.44
CA MET A 1 7.72 2.83 -17.56
C MET A 1 7.67 3.40 -16.16
N GLU A 2 6.91 2.80 -15.27
CA GLU A 2 6.89 3.27 -13.88
C GLU A 2 8.20 2.83 -13.24
N ASP A 3 9.07 3.79 -12.94
CA ASP A 3 10.37 3.52 -12.32
C ASP A 3 10.19 3.45 -10.81
N TRP A 4 9.63 2.36 -10.31
CA TRP A 4 9.56 2.11 -8.87
C TRP A 4 10.93 1.73 -8.32
N VAL A 5 11.18 2.15 -7.09
CA VAL A 5 12.43 1.92 -6.39
C VAL A 5 12.13 1.33 -5.02
N LYS A 6 12.92 0.32 -4.64
CA LYS A 6 12.93 -0.25 -3.31
C LYS A 6 14.09 0.37 -2.53
N ALA A 7 13.82 0.83 -1.33
CA ALA A 7 14.82 1.46 -0.48
C ALA A 7 14.61 1.09 0.98
N LYS A 8 15.54 1.54 1.82
CA LYS A 8 15.48 1.40 3.27
C LYS A 8 15.58 2.79 3.90
N TYR A 9 14.69 3.13 4.82
CA TYR A 9 14.79 4.39 5.56
C TYR A 9 16.07 4.41 6.40
N LYS A 10 16.80 5.53 6.34
CA LYS A 10 18.03 5.74 7.13
C LYS A 10 17.75 5.83 8.63
N SER A 11 16.55 6.28 9.01
CA SER A 11 16.14 6.54 10.40
C SER A 11 15.89 5.25 11.21
N ASN A 12 15.13 4.31 10.65
CA ASN A 12 14.63 3.13 11.36
C ASN A 12 14.95 1.81 10.64
N GLY A 13 15.47 1.86 9.42
CA GLY A 13 15.78 0.69 8.63
C GLY A 13 14.56 -0.01 8.01
N GLN A 14 13.38 0.60 8.00
CA GLN A 14 12.19 0.03 7.40
C GLN A 14 12.29 0.03 5.86
N LEU A 15 11.81 -1.03 5.22
CA LEU A 15 11.73 -1.11 3.77
C LEU A 15 10.60 -0.24 3.24
N VAL A 16 10.83 0.42 2.11
CA VAL A 16 9.84 1.22 1.41
C VAL A 16 9.96 1.02 -0.09
N VAL A 17 8.83 1.08 -0.78
CA VAL A 17 8.74 1.03 -2.24
C VAL A 17 7.99 2.28 -2.70
N PHE A 18 8.57 3.06 -3.61
CA PHE A 18 8.02 4.34 -4.05
C PHE A 18 8.41 4.66 -5.50
N PRO A 19 7.66 5.51 -6.22
CA PRO A 19 8.04 5.93 -7.55
C PRO A 19 9.25 6.87 -7.50
N LEU A 20 10.23 6.66 -8.37
CA LEU A 20 11.43 7.51 -8.45
C LEU A 20 11.08 8.97 -8.73
N LEU A 21 10.06 9.19 -9.56
CA LEU A 21 9.60 10.50 -9.99
C LEU A 21 8.15 10.76 -9.56
N ILE A 22 7.89 11.98 -9.11
CA ILE A 22 6.56 12.55 -8.90
C ILE A 22 6.51 13.84 -9.73
N ASP A 23 5.55 13.96 -10.65
CA ASP A 23 5.41 15.11 -11.56
C ASP A 23 6.72 15.49 -12.27
N ASP A 24 7.40 14.48 -12.84
CA ASP A 24 8.71 14.59 -13.51
C ASP A 24 9.87 15.10 -12.62
N LYS A 25 9.67 15.16 -11.30
CA LYS A 25 10.70 15.55 -10.32
C LYS A 25 11.09 14.37 -9.44
N MET A 26 12.34 14.36 -8.97
CA MET A 26 12.82 13.36 -8.02
C MET A 26 11.94 13.35 -6.76
N ASN A 27 11.53 12.15 -6.34
CA ASN A 27 10.72 11.98 -5.15
C ASN A 27 11.51 12.48 -3.91
N PRO A 28 10.98 13.41 -3.09
CA PRO A 28 11.72 14.03 -1.98
C PRO A 28 12.22 13.01 -0.93
N ILE A 29 11.51 11.88 -0.80
CA ILE A 29 11.89 10.77 0.09
C ILE A 29 13.30 10.22 -0.23
N MET A 30 13.79 10.43 -1.46
CA MET A 30 15.11 10.00 -1.91
C MET A 30 16.26 10.46 -0.99
N ASN A 31 16.10 11.58 -0.28
CA ASN A 31 17.11 12.07 0.67
C ASN A 31 17.15 11.26 1.97
N GLU A 32 16.06 10.60 2.32
CA GLU A 32 15.84 9.93 3.62
C GLU A 32 16.11 8.43 3.57
N VAL A 33 16.38 7.91 2.37
CA VAL A 33 16.45 6.46 2.11
C VAL A 33 17.76 6.06 1.43
N ASP A 34 18.14 4.80 1.62
CA ASP A 34 19.22 4.14 0.89
C ASP A 34 18.60 3.15 -0.12
N ILE A 35 18.89 3.35 -1.41
CA ILE A 35 18.32 2.52 -2.48
C ILE A 35 18.91 1.11 -2.45
N ILE A 36 18.01 0.13 -2.59
CA ILE A 36 18.35 -1.27 -2.83
C ILE A 36 18.22 -1.53 -4.33
N GLN A 37 19.32 -1.93 -4.97
CA GLN A 37 19.28 -2.30 -6.38
C GLN A 37 18.53 -3.62 -6.55
N ASP A 38 17.34 -3.55 -7.16
CA ASP A 38 16.53 -4.72 -7.52
C ASP A 38 16.08 -4.57 -8.96
N SER A 39 16.78 -5.27 -9.87
CA SER A 39 16.52 -5.22 -11.32
C SER A 39 15.18 -5.84 -11.72
N ASN A 40 14.56 -6.63 -10.85
CA ASN A 40 13.30 -7.31 -11.12
C ASN A 40 12.10 -6.64 -10.43
N LEU A 41 12.33 -5.61 -9.62
CA LEU A 41 11.30 -4.95 -8.82
C LEU A 41 10.08 -4.54 -9.66
N ASN A 42 10.29 -3.78 -10.74
CA ASN A 42 9.19 -3.30 -11.58
C ASN A 42 8.39 -4.44 -12.23
N LYS A 43 9.07 -5.52 -12.62
CA LYS A 43 8.41 -6.72 -13.15
C LYS A 43 7.60 -7.42 -12.06
N ASN A 44 8.18 -7.54 -10.87
CA ASN A 44 7.56 -8.23 -9.74
C ASN A 44 6.37 -7.46 -9.20
N ILE A 45 6.45 -6.14 -9.02
CA ILE A 45 5.34 -5.28 -8.56
C ILE A 45 4.13 -5.45 -9.49
N LYS A 46 4.36 -5.38 -10.79
CA LYS A 46 3.29 -5.59 -11.77
C LYS A 46 2.66 -6.98 -11.62
N LEU A 47 3.49 -8.02 -11.55
CA LEU A 47 3.01 -9.40 -11.38
C LEU A 47 2.21 -9.57 -10.08
N TYR A 48 2.68 -9.00 -8.96
CA TYR A 48 1.95 -9.05 -7.68
C TYR A 48 0.61 -8.34 -7.76
N CYS A 49 0.55 -7.17 -8.41
CA CYS A 49 -0.69 -6.44 -8.61
C CYS A 49 -1.69 -7.27 -9.45
N GLU A 50 -1.23 -7.86 -10.55
CA GLU A 50 -2.06 -8.73 -11.41
C GLU A 50 -2.57 -9.95 -10.62
N MET A 51 -1.71 -10.63 -9.85
CA MET A 51 -2.11 -11.77 -9.04
C MET A 51 -3.15 -11.41 -7.96
N ILE A 52 -2.96 -10.31 -7.23
CA ILE A 52 -3.92 -9.85 -6.20
C ILE A 52 -5.26 -9.48 -6.85
N PHE A 53 -5.22 -8.81 -8.00
CA PHE A 53 -6.43 -8.44 -8.73
C PHE A 53 -7.19 -9.67 -9.22
N GLU A 54 -6.50 -10.65 -9.79
CA GLU A 54 -7.10 -11.90 -10.26
C GLU A 54 -7.68 -12.73 -9.11
N GLU A 55 -6.98 -12.82 -7.97
CA GLU A 55 -7.45 -13.56 -6.79
C GLU A 55 -8.72 -12.95 -6.17
N HIS A 56 -8.85 -11.62 -6.23
CA HIS A 56 -9.93 -10.88 -5.58
C HIS A 56 -10.88 -10.17 -6.56
N GLU A 57 -10.91 -10.58 -7.84
CA GLU A 57 -11.65 -9.90 -8.91
C GLU A 57 -13.13 -9.69 -8.57
N ASP A 58 -13.83 -10.76 -8.19
CA ASP A 58 -15.26 -10.71 -7.86
C ASP A 58 -15.57 -9.74 -6.71
N THR A 59 -14.71 -9.74 -5.70
CA THR A 59 -14.86 -8.90 -4.52
C THR A 59 -14.56 -7.45 -4.86
N LEU A 60 -13.51 -7.18 -5.64
CA LEU A 60 -13.19 -5.87 -6.16
C LEU A 60 -14.37 -5.31 -6.97
N MET A 61 -14.92 -6.09 -7.90
CA MET A 61 -16.07 -5.67 -8.71
C MET A 61 -17.27 -5.32 -7.84
N THR A 62 -17.50 -6.04 -6.75
CA THR A 62 -18.58 -5.75 -5.81
C THR A 62 -18.33 -4.45 -5.04
N LEU A 63 -17.13 -4.25 -4.51
CA LEU A 63 -16.74 -3.03 -3.78
C LEU A 63 -16.83 -1.79 -4.67
N PHE A 64 -16.33 -1.88 -5.91
CA PHE A 64 -16.40 -0.78 -6.89
C PHE A 64 -17.84 -0.47 -7.30
N ARG A 65 -18.68 -1.48 -7.52
CA ARG A 65 -20.12 -1.27 -7.84
C ARG A 65 -20.88 -0.58 -6.71
N GLN A 66 -20.53 -0.88 -5.47
CA GLN A 66 -21.18 -0.31 -4.28
C GLN A 66 -20.73 1.12 -3.99
N GLY A 67 -19.67 1.62 -4.63
CA GLY A 67 -19.10 2.94 -4.34
C GLY A 67 -18.58 3.02 -2.90
N THR A 68 -18.10 1.89 -2.39
CA THR A 68 -17.65 1.76 -1.00
C THR A 68 -16.44 2.66 -0.74
N ALA A 69 -16.42 3.37 0.38
CA ALA A 69 -15.24 4.09 0.85
C ALA A 69 -14.17 3.11 1.36
N ASP A 70 -12.90 3.54 1.34
CA ASP A 70 -11.76 2.79 1.90
C ASP A 70 -11.61 1.38 1.30
N ILE A 71 -11.75 1.29 -0.03
CA ILE A 71 -11.64 0.02 -0.79
C ILE A 71 -10.27 -0.63 -0.56
N ASP A 72 -9.22 0.19 -0.44
CA ASP A 72 -7.87 -0.23 -0.12
C ASP A 72 -7.78 -0.94 1.23
N ILE A 73 -8.38 -0.40 2.29
CA ILE A 73 -8.39 -1.07 3.61
C ILE A 73 -9.20 -2.37 3.56
N LYS A 74 -10.39 -2.35 2.96
CA LYS A 74 -11.25 -3.54 2.87
C LYS A 74 -10.60 -4.66 2.08
N LEU A 75 -9.96 -4.33 0.96
CA LEU A 75 -9.24 -5.30 0.15
C LEU A 75 -7.96 -5.77 0.84
N CYS A 76 -7.04 -4.85 1.14
CA CYS A 76 -5.68 -5.18 1.54
C CYS A 76 -5.61 -5.72 2.96
N SER A 77 -6.47 -5.25 3.88
CA SER A 77 -6.46 -5.68 5.27
C SER A 77 -7.50 -6.75 5.57
N GLN A 78 -8.77 -6.52 5.26
CA GLN A 78 -9.84 -7.42 5.68
C GLN A 78 -9.95 -8.70 4.84
N MET A 79 -9.60 -8.64 3.55
CA MET A 79 -9.79 -9.75 2.61
C MET A 79 -8.48 -10.46 2.27
N ALA A 80 -7.47 -9.70 1.85
CA ALA A 80 -6.20 -10.24 1.38
C ALA A 80 -5.18 -10.48 2.50
N ASN A 81 -5.38 -9.94 3.71
CA ASN A 81 -4.45 -10.00 4.84
C ASN A 81 -3.01 -9.56 4.47
N LEU A 82 -2.88 -8.59 3.58
CA LEU A 82 -1.61 -8.03 3.12
C LEU A 82 -1.15 -6.86 3.98
N CYS A 83 -2.11 -6.13 4.57
CA CYS A 83 -1.87 -4.94 5.40
C CYS A 83 -2.53 -5.11 6.78
N ASN A 84 -1.99 -4.45 7.80
CA ASN A 84 -2.55 -4.45 9.16
C ASN A 84 -3.36 -3.18 9.47
N GLU A 85 -3.79 -2.43 8.45
CA GLU A 85 -4.52 -1.18 8.63
C GLU A 85 -5.98 -1.46 8.98
N THR A 86 -6.56 -0.61 9.82
CA THR A 86 -7.97 -0.65 10.20
C THR A 86 -8.64 0.65 9.80
N THR A 87 -9.93 0.60 9.46
CA THR A 87 -10.67 1.83 9.13
C THR A 87 -10.74 2.74 10.36
N PRO A 88 -10.68 4.08 10.20
CA PRO A 88 -10.69 5.03 11.31
C PRO A 88 -11.87 4.87 12.28
N ASP A 89 -13.00 4.34 11.80
CA ASP A 89 -14.21 4.13 12.60
C ASP A 89 -14.06 3.06 13.69
N GLU A 90 -13.03 2.20 13.64
CA GLU A 90 -12.77 1.18 14.67
C GLU A 90 -11.94 1.71 15.87
N GLU A 91 -11.32 2.89 15.77
CA GLU A 91 -10.59 3.53 16.89
C GLU A 91 -11.47 4.49 17.74
N TYR A 92 -12.74 4.70 17.38
CA TYR A 92 -13.68 5.58 18.11
C TYR A 92 -14.71 4.83 18.97
N GLU A 93 -14.39 3.65 19.49
CA GLU A 93 -15.05 3.17 20.72
C GLU A 93 -14.32 3.78 21.93
N PHE A 94 -14.51 5.09 22.11
CA PHE A 94 -14.15 5.79 23.35
C PHE A 94 -14.82 5.01 24.48
N GLU A 95 -14.03 4.38 25.36
CA GLU A 95 -14.51 3.79 26.61
C GLU A 95 -15.29 4.87 27.37
N ARG A 96 -16.60 4.95 27.12
CA ARG A 96 -17.51 5.75 27.89
C ARG A 96 -17.67 5.04 29.21
N GLU A 97 -17.07 5.66 30.23
CA GLU A 97 -17.51 5.71 31.62
C GLU A 97 -18.10 4.41 32.18
N ASP A 98 -17.36 3.79 33.10
CA ASP A 98 -17.98 3.28 34.31
C ASP A 98 -17.23 3.82 35.54
N LEU A 99 -18.00 4.49 36.40
CA LEU A 99 -17.65 5.16 37.66
C LEU A 99 -16.97 4.25 38.69
#